data_AF-A0AB36BF84-F1
#
_entry.id   AF-A0AB36BF84-F1
#
_cell.length_a   1.000
_cell.length_b   1.000
_cell.length_c   1.000
_cell.angle_alpha   90.00
_cell.angle_beta   90.00
_cell.angle_gamma   90.00
#
_symmetry.space_group_name_H-M   'P 1'
#
loop_
_entity.id
_entity.type
_entity.pdbx_description
1 polymer ?
#
loop_
_entity_poly.entity_id
_entity_poly.type
_entity_poly.pdbx_seq_one_letter_code
_entity_poly.pdbx_strand_id
1 'polypeptide(L)'
;MNTSSFKDIVRLQFNSLMMIIIKGRVKYHKKQIMKRSKNEVLFCEMSETERLEQGTVDTYIYDYVSFQVFHFTICVTDEKLATALNMLSKKQRSTILLRYFQGMNDREISELYHVSRSAIFSRRSRGLKKLKMLLSERK
;
A
#
# COMPACT_ATOMS: atom_id res chain seq x y z
N MET A 1 -17.05 33.97 69.47
CA MET A 1 -17.34 34.16 68.03
C MET A 1 -17.94 32.87 67.50
N ASN A 2 -19.17 32.89 66.96
CA ASN A 2 -19.84 31.68 66.51
C ASN A 2 -19.14 31.11 65.27
N THR A 3 -18.38 30.05 65.47
CA THR A 3 -17.50 29.40 64.47
C THR A 3 -18.25 28.89 63.24
N SER A 4 -19.58 28.72 63.32
CA SER A 4 -20.44 28.34 62.20
C SER A 4 -20.49 29.41 61.11
N SER A 5 -20.75 30.67 61.47
CA SER A 5 -20.92 31.76 60.50
C SER A 5 -19.65 32.02 59.69
N PHE A 6 -18.48 31.96 60.33
CA PHE A 6 -17.20 32.10 59.63
C PHE A 6 -16.94 30.95 58.65
N LYS A 7 -17.19 29.70 59.05
CA LYS A 7 -17.05 28.54 58.16
C LYS A 7 -17.97 28.63 56.94
N ASP A 8 -19.19 29.13 57.13
CA ASP A 8 -20.16 29.31 56.04
C ASP A 8 -19.73 30.41 55.07
N ILE A 9 -19.19 31.52 55.57
CA ILE A 9 -18.63 32.60 54.73
C ILE A 9 -17.45 32.06 53.88
N VAL A 10 -16.52 31.32 54.49
CA VAL A 10 -15.38 30.74 53.76
C VAL A 10 -15.84 29.76 52.69
N ARG A 11 -16.84 28.92 52.98
CA ARG A 11 -17.44 28.00 52.00
C ARG A 11 -18.07 28.74 50.82
N LEU A 12 -18.83 29.81 51.08
CA LEU A 12 -19.47 30.60 50.03
C LEU A 12 -18.43 31.32 49.15
N GLN A 13 -17.38 31.88 49.74
CA GLN A 13 -16.28 32.51 49.01
C GLN A 13 -15.54 31.51 48.12
N PHE A 14 -15.22 30.33 48.66
CA PHE A 14 -14.59 29.25 47.89
C PHE A 14 -15.49 28.80 46.74
N ASN A 15 -16.78 28.53 46.99
CA ASN A 15 -17.72 28.13 45.96
C ASN A 15 -17.85 29.19 44.85
N SER A 16 -17.91 30.47 45.21
CA SER A 16 -17.94 31.57 44.23
C SER A 16 -16.70 31.55 43.33
N LEU A 17 -15.51 31.41 43.92
CA LEU A 17 -14.25 31.33 43.19
C LEU A 17 -14.19 30.10 42.27
N MET A 18 -14.63 28.94 42.76
CA MET A 18 -14.72 27.72 41.95
C MET A 18 -15.66 27.89 40.76
N MET A 19 -16.82 28.51 40.97
CA MET A 19 -17.78 28.76 39.88
C MET A 19 -17.21 29.69 38.81
N ILE A 20 -16.43 30.71 39.19
CA ILE A 20 -15.74 31.59 38.23
C ILE A 20 -14.72 30.80 37.40
N ILE A 21 -13.91 29.97 38.05
CA ILE A 21 -12.88 29.16 37.38
C ILE A 21 -13.53 28.16 36.42
N ILE A 22 -14.56 27.43 36.85
CA ILE A 22 -15.27 26.44 36.02
C ILE A 22 -15.89 27.13 34.80
N LYS A 23 -16.61 28.24 34.99
CA LYS A 23 -17.20 29.01 33.88
C LYS A 23 -16.12 29.51 32.92
N GLY A 24 -15.00 29.99 33.44
CA GLY A 24 -13.84 30.41 32.65
C GLY A 24 -13.26 29.28 31.81
N ARG A 25 -13.06 28.10 32.40
CA ARG A 25 -12.56 26.89 31.72
C ARG A 25 -13.50 26.42 30.62
N VAL A 26 -14.80 26.35 30.89
CA VAL A 26 -15.81 25.98 29.88
C VAL A 26 -15.81 26.96 28.72
N LYS A 27 -15.77 28.28 29.00
CA LYS A 27 -15.71 29.32 27.96
C LYS A 27 -14.44 29.20 27.11
N TYR A 28 -13.29 28.97 27.75
CA TYR A 28 -12.03 28.77 27.06
C TYR A 28 -12.07 27.52 26.16
N HIS A 29 -12.55 26.40 26.67
CA HIS A 29 -12.66 25.15 25.92
C HIS A 29 -13.56 25.30 24.69
N LYS A 30 -14.74 25.92 24.84
CA LYS A 30 -15.64 26.22 23.71
C LYS A 30 -14.96 27.10 22.65
N LYS A 31 -14.18 28.10 23.07
CA LYS A 31 -13.40 28.92 22.13
C LYS A 31 -12.37 28.11 21.36
N GLN A 32 -11.71 27.15 22.01
CA GLN A 32 -10.72 26.30 21.35
C GLN A 32 -11.37 25.35 20.33
N ILE A 33 -12.51 24.73 20.67
CA ILE A 33 -13.28 23.91 19.75
C ILE A 33 -13.68 24.72 18.50
N MET A 34 -14.24 25.92 18.68
CA MET A 34 -14.63 26.79 17.56
C MET A 34 -13.45 27.25 16.70
N LYS A 35 -12.24 27.35 17.26
CA LYS A 35 -11.04 27.67 16.47
C LYS A 35 -10.63 26.50 15.60
N ARG A 36 -10.63 25.28 16.16
CA ARG A 36 -10.29 24.05 15.45
C ARG A 36 -11.31 23.74 14.37
N SER A 37 -12.61 23.83 14.66
CA SER A 37 -13.68 23.51 13.71
C SER A 37 -13.75 24.43 12.48
N LYS A 38 -13.01 25.55 12.45
CA LYS A 38 -12.88 26.40 11.25
C LYS A 38 -11.92 25.79 10.22
N ASN A 39 -10.99 24.96 10.67
CA ASN A 39 -9.87 24.46 9.87
C ASN A 39 -9.73 22.92 9.91
N GLU A 40 -10.37 22.25 10.86
CA GLU A 40 -10.26 20.81 11.12
C GLU A 40 -11.64 20.17 11.02
N VAL A 41 -11.71 19.01 10.37
CA VAL A 41 -12.88 18.12 10.32
C VAL A 41 -12.47 16.79 10.96
N LEU A 42 -13.37 16.17 11.73
CA LEU A 42 -13.08 14.85 12.30
C LEU A 42 -12.98 13.81 11.19
N PHE A 43 -12.10 12.83 11.37
CA PHE A 43 -11.95 11.75 10.40
C PHE A 43 -13.25 10.96 10.14
N CYS A 44 -14.10 10.82 11.16
CA CYS A 44 -15.41 10.18 11.04
C CYS A 44 -16.49 11.05 10.36
N GLU A 45 -16.24 12.35 10.24
CA GLU A 45 -17.14 13.32 9.58
C GLU A 45 -16.69 13.63 8.15
N MET A 46 -15.50 13.18 7.72
CA MET A 46 -15.05 13.31 6.33
C MET A 46 -15.85 12.39 5.41
N SER A 47 -16.10 12.86 4.19
CA SER A 47 -16.78 12.05 3.17
C SER A 47 -15.93 10.86 2.76
N GLU A 48 -16.57 9.77 2.31
CA GLU A 48 -15.86 8.60 1.79
C GLU A 48 -14.94 8.95 0.61
N THR A 49 -15.36 9.91 -0.23
CA THR A 49 -14.60 10.42 -1.36
C THR A 49 -13.30 11.11 -0.94
N GLU A 50 -13.35 12.01 0.06
CA GLU A 50 -12.14 12.68 0.58
C GLU A 50 -11.18 11.69 1.24
N ARG A 51 -11.73 10.67 1.91
CA ARG A 51 -10.94 9.60 2.54
C ARG A 51 -10.24 8.71 1.51
N LEU A 52 -10.90 8.44 0.38
CA LEU A 52 -10.32 7.69 -0.73
C LEU A 52 -9.23 8.49 -1.45
N GLU A 53 -9.43 9.79 -1.67
CA GLU A 53 -8.43 10.67 -2.30
C GLU A 53 -7.16 10.85 -1.46
N GLN A 54 -7.30 10.88 -0.13
CA GLN A 54 -6.17 10.99 0.81
C GLN A 54 -5.61 9.63 1.23
N GLY A 55 -6.29 8.54 0.88
CA GLY A 55 -5.88 7.19 1.20
C GLY A 55 -4.74 6.73 0.29
N THR A 56 -3.72 6.10 0.87
CA THR A 56 -2.78 5.28 0.11
C THR A 56 -3.28 3.85 0.14
N VAL A 57 -3.45 3.22 -1.02
CA VAL A 57 -3.73 1.78 -1.09
C VAL A 57 -2.42 1.06 -0.78
N ASP A 58 -2.37 0.41 0.38
CA ASP A 58 -1.25 -0.45 0.73
C ASP A 58 -1.36 -1.78 -0.03
N THR A 59 -0.68 -1.87 -1.17
CA THR A 59 -0.66 -3.08 -1.99
C THR A 59 0.42 -4.04 -1.48
N TYR A 60 0.03 -4.97 -0.62
CA TYR A 60 0.89 -6.10 -0.25
C TYR A 60 0.91 -7.14 -1.37
N ILE A 61 2.08 -7.37 -1.97
CA ILE A 61 2.30 -8.46 -2.94
C ILE A 61 2.46 -9.76 -2.15
N TYR A 62 1.36 -10.42 -1.78
CA TYR A 62 1.39 -11.66 -0.98
C TYR A 62 1.27 -12.93 -1.83
N ASP A 63 0.59 -12.88 -2.97
CA ASP A 63 0.42 -14.02 -3.89
C ASP A 63 1.27 -13.83 -5.16
N TYR A 64 2.44 -14.46 -5.20
CA TYR A 64 3.28 -14.50 -6.39
C TYR A 64 3.97 -15.86 -6.55
N VAL A 65 4.24 -16.22 -7.80
CA VAL A 65 5.08 -17.36 -8.16
C VAL A 65 6.47 -16.85 -8.52
N SER A 66 7.50 -17.39 -7.86
CA SER A 66 8.89 -17.02 -8.13
C SER A 66 9.55 -17.97 -9.13
N PHE A 67 10.33 -17.40 -10.05
CA PHE A 67 11.14 -18.12 -11.02
C PHE A 67 12.61 -17.76 -10.83
N GLN A 68 13.42 -18.76 -10.52
CA GLN A 68 14.87 -18.62 -10.46
C GLN A 68 15.49 -18.81 -11.85
N VAL A 69 16.18 -17.79 -12.35
CA VAL A 69 16.91 -17.81 -13.63
C VAL A 69 18.31 -17.24 -13.38
N PHE A 70 19.33 -18.11 -13.36
CA PHE A 70 20.67 -17.75 -12.88
C PHE A 70 20.61 -17.16 -11.47
N HIS A 71 21.11 -15.93 -11.29
CA HIS A 71 21.08 -15.18 -10.03
C HIS A 71 19.87 -14.24 -9.93
N PHE A 72 18.93 -14.30 -10.88
CA PHE A 72 17.72 -13.49 -10.85
C PHE A 72 16.55 -14.25 -10.26
N THR A 73 15.90 -13.64 -9.26
CA THR A 73 14.58 -14.06 -8.76
C THR A 73 13.53 -13.18 -9.42
N ILE A 74 12.63 -13.77 -10.21
CA ILE A 74 11.58 -13.05 -10.93
C ILE A 74 10.22 -13.48 -10.38
N CYS A 75 9.45 -12.52 -9.86
CA CYS A 75 8.14 -12.77 -9.27
C CYS A 75 7.01 -12.43 -10.26
N VAL A 76 6.05 -13.34 -10.41
CA VAL A 76 4.87 -13.16 -11.26
C VAL A 76 3.63 -13.28 -10.38
N THR A 77 2.85 -12.21 -10.29
CA THR A 77 1.61 -12.14 -9.48
C THR A 77 0.41 -12.75 -10.19
N ASP A 78 0.36 -12.69 -11.52
CA ASP A 78 -0.72 -13.31 -12.30
C ASP A 78 -0.56 -14.83 -12.32
N GLU A 79 -1.47 -15.53 -11.63
CA GLU A 79 -1.49 -16.98 -11.51
C GLU A 79 -1.65 -17.69 -12.87
N LYS A 80 -2.49 -17.15 -13.76
CA LYS A 80 -2.72 -17.72 -15.10
C LYS A 80 -1.43 -17.64 -15.93
N LEU A 81 -0.75 -16.49 -15.88
CA LEU A 81 0.53 -16.30 -16.54
C LEU A 81 1.62 -17.19 -15.95
N ALA A 82 1.72 -17.28 -14.62
CA ALA A 82 2.69 -18.13 -13.94
C ALA A 82 2.50 -19.61 -14.32
N THR A 83 1.24 -20.07 -14.37
CA THR A 83 0.90 -21.42 -14.81
C THR A 83 1.31 -21.66 -16.27
N ALA A 84 1.00 -20.72 -17.17
CA ALA A 84 1.38 -20.82 -18.58
C ALA A 84 2.91 -20.83 -18.77
N LEU A 85 3.64 -20.01 -18.00
CA LEU A 85 5.10 -19.98 -17.98
C LEU A 85 5.67 -21.33 -17.53
N ASN A 86 5.06 -21.99 -16.53
CA ASN A 86 5.46 -23.32 -16.07
C ASN A 86 5.31 -24.43 -17.14
N MET A 87 4.40 -24.27 -18.09
CA MET A 87 4.20 -25.21 -19.21
C MET A 87 5.22 -25.04 -20.35
N LEU A 88 6.04 -23.99 -20.33
CA LEU A 88 7.14 -23.82 -21.28
C LEU A 88 8.34 -24.70 -20.91
N SER A 89 9.18 -25.02 -21.89
CA SER A 89 10.49 -25.61 -21.58
C SER A 89 11.36 -24.62 -20.80
N LYS A 90 12.23 -25.13 -19.91
CA LYS A 90 13.14 -24.27 -19.09
C LYS A 90 13.89 -23.24 -19.95
N LYS A 91 14.40 -23.63 -21.12
CA LYS A 91 15.13 -22.74 -22.04
C LYS A 91 14.24 -21.60 -22.59
N GLN A 92 13.00 -21.90 -22.96
CA GLN A 92 12.04 -20.90 -23.45
C GLN A 92 11.61 -19.96 -22.31
N ARG A 93 11.23 -20.53 -21.17
CA ARG A 93 10.82 -19.80 -19.97
C ARG A 93 11.89 -18.81 -19.53
N SER A 94 13.14 -19.26 -19.37
CA SER A 94 14.24 -18.38 -18.97
C SER A 94 14.51 -17.28 -19.98
N THR A 95 14.42 -17.57 -21.29
CA THR A 95 14.62 -16.54 -22.33
C THR A 95 13.52 -15.46 -22.26
N ILE A 96 12.27 -15.85 -22.05
CA ILE A 96 11.14 -14.92 -21.92
C ILE A 96 11.25 -14.09 -20.65
N LEU A 97 11.56 -14.73 -19.52
CA LEU A 97 11.73 -14.06 -18.24
C LEU A 97 12.85 -13.02 -18.30
N LEU A 98 14.02 -13.37 -18.86
CA LEU A 98 15.12 -12.40 -18.99
C LEU A 98 14.77 -11.25 -19.95
N ARG A 99 14.07 -11.54 -21.07
CA ARG A 99 13.73 -10.52 -22.06
C ARG A 99 12.69 -9.53 -21.56
N TYR A 100 11.62 -10.01 -20.94
CA TYR A 100 10.44 -9.19 -20.64
C TYR A 100 10.35 -8.74 -19.18
N PHE A 101 10.94 -9.48 -18.24
CA PHE A 101 10.92 -9.12 -16.82
C PHE A 101 12.22 -8.48 -16.35
N GLN A 102 13.37 -8.91 -16.88
CA GLN A 102 14.69 -8.32 -16.57
C GLN A 102 15.17 -7.31 -17.62
N GLY A 103 14.40 -7.10 -18.71
CA GLY A 103 14.72 -6.10 -19.74
C GLY A 103 15.94 -6.41 -20.63
N MET A 104 16.52 -7.61 -20.53
CA MET A 104 17.72 -7.97 -21.30
C MET A 104 17.43 -8.16 -22.79
N ASN A 105 18.30 -7.68 -23.65
CA ASN A 105 18.19 -7.89 -25.09
C ASN A 105 18.70 -9.28 -25.52
N ASP A 106 18.41 -9.69 -26.77
CA ASP A 106 18.76 -11.04 -27.24
C ASP A 106 20.28 -11.25 -27.35
N ARG A 107 21.07 -10.17 -27.45
CA ARG A 107 22.53 -10.21 -27.46
C ARG A 107 23.05 -10.50 -26.04
N GLU A 108 22.60 -9.76 -25.04
CA GLU A 108 22.98 -9.97 -23.64
C GLU A 108 22.60 -11.37 -23.16
N ILE A 109 21.41 -11.85 -23.52
CA ILE A 109 20.97 -13.22 -23.20
C ILE A 109 21.83 -14.26 -23.94
N SER A 110 22.22 -13.98 -25.19
CA SER A 110 23.09 -14.84 -25.99
C SER A 110 24.49 -14.97 -25.38
N GLU A 111 25.06 -13.85 -24.94
CA GLU A 111 26.33 -13.78 -24.23
C GLU A 111 26.25 -14.51 -22.88
N LEU A 112 25.18 -14.31 -22.10
CA LEU A 112 24.94 -14.98 -20.82
C LEU A 112 24.85 -16.50 -20.92
N TYR A 113 24.22 -17.02 -21.98
CA TYR A 113 24.06 -18.47 -22.18
C TYR A 113 25.17 -19.09 -23.04
N HIS A 114 26.12 -18.31 -23.56
CA HIS A 114 27.12 -18.74 -24.53
C HIS A 114 26.52 -19.49 -25.74
N VAL A 115 25.44 -18.94 -26.31
CA VAL A 115 24.77 -19.50 -27.51
C VAL A 115 24.54 -18.40 -28.54
N SER A 116 24.28 -18.76 -29.80
CA SER A 116 24.00 -17.77 -30.85
C SER A 116 22.74 -16.95 -30.56
N ARG A 117 22.73 -15.68 -31.03
CA ARG A 117 21.52 -14.82 -30.97
C ARG A 117 20.32 -15.45 -31.68
N SER A 118 20.54 -16.18 -32.77
CA SER A 118 19.49 -16.90 -33.48
C SER A 118 18.86 -18.00 -32.64
N ALA A 119 19.64 -18.70 -31.81
CA ALA A 119 19.12 -19.69 -30.88
C ALA A 119 18.24 -19.04 -29.80
N ILE A 120 18.63 -17.87 -29.27
CA ILE A 120 17.83 -17.09 -28.32
C ILE A 120 16.52 -16.61 -28.99
N PHE A 121 16.61 -16.03 -30.19
CA PHE A 121 15.45 -15.61 -30.96
C PHE A 121 14.46 -16.77 -31.18
N SER A 122 14.96 -17.94 -31.59
CA SER A 122 14.16 -19.14 -31.81
C SER A 122 13.49 -19.63 -30.52
N ARG A 123 14.20 -19.62 -29.39
CA ARG A 123 13.63 -19.98 -28.07
C ARG A 123 12.51 -19.01 -27.68
N ARG A 124 12.75 -17.70 -27.82
CA ARG A 124 11.77 -16.66 -27.51
C ARG A 124 10.54 -16.77 -28.40
N SER A 125 10.73 -16.81 -29.72
CA SER A 125 9.64 -16.86 -30.71
C SER A 125 8.74 -18.09 -30.50
N ARG A 126 9.32 -19.28 -30.34
CA ARG A 126 8.55 -20.50 -30.05
C ARG A 126 7.88 -20.46 -28.69
N GLY A 127 8.55 -19.91 -27.68
CA GLY A 127 7.98 -19.74 -26.33
C GLY A 127 6.76 -18.82 -26.33
N LEU A 128 6.85 -17.66 -27.00
CA LEU A 128 5.75 -16.71 -27.14
C LEU A 128 4.57 -17.30 -27.90
N LYS A 129 4.82 -18.04 -28.99
CA LYS A 129 3.76 -18.73 -29.73
C LYS A 129 3.03 -19.73 -28.82
N LYS A 130 3.77 -20.48 -27.98
CA LYS A 130 3.17 -21.41 -27.02
C LYS A 130 2.39 -20.70 -25.92
N LEU A 131 2.92 -19.61 -25.35
CA LEU A 131 2.18 -18.79 -24.38
C LEU A 131 0.88 -18.25 -24.96
N LYS A 132 0.91 -17.76 -26.20
CA LYS A 132 -0.29 -17.27 -26.88
C LYS A 132 -1.37 -18.35 -26.94
N MET A 133 -1.03 -19.57 -27.33
CA MET A 133 -1.98 -20.71 -27.37
C MET A 133 -2.54 -21.01 -25.97
N LEU A 134 -1.66 -21.20 -24.98
CA LEU A 134 -2.04 -21.55 -23.61
C LEU A 134 -2.95 -20.50 -22.93
N LEU A 135 -2.72 -19.22 -23.22
CA LEU A 135 -3.53 -18.13 -22.67
C LEU A 135 -4.82 -17.91 -23.46
N SER A 136 -4.86 -18.27 -24.75
CA SER A 136 -6.09 -18.16 -25.57
C SER A 136 -7.07 -19.32 -25.39
N GLU A 137 -6.57 -20.51 -25.02
CA GLU A 137 -7.38 -21.74 -24.88
C GLU A 137 -8.17 -21.79 -23.56
N ARG A 138 -7.82 -20.96 -22.56
CA ARG A 138 -8.49 -20.90 -21.24
C ARG A 138 -9.48 -19.73 -21.12
N LYS A 139 -10.31 -19.52 -22.14
CA LYS A 139 -11.45 -18.59 -22.05
C LYS A 139 -12.60 -19.18 -21.23
#